data_AF-A0A2N8PNM7-F1
#
_entry.id   AF-A0A2N8PNM7-F1
#
_cell.length_a   1.000
_cell.length_b   1.000
_cell.length_c   1.000
_cell.angle_alpha   90.00
_cell.angle_beta   90.00
_cell.angle_gamma   90.00
#
_symmetry.space_group_name_H-M   'P 1'
#
loop_
_entity.id
_entity.type
_entity.pdbx_description
1 polymer ?
#
loop_
_entity_poly.entity_id
_entity_poly.type
_entity_poly.pdbx_seq_one_letter_code
_entity_poly.pdbx_strand_id
1 'polypeptide(L)'
;MVDHCLWYVFAMADENGFEITQHQGAWDIRMWWPSGPVTGGPQRITIEQAENAPARDVARGISTTVLRRLDLAEAVRAMQERAPSLEEGARKIGQAIEETGKGAGQLLASQGVSAPYLVVLSTVYVQMANMGATRPVDWLAQLIERRPETVRDHLKKARRDGYLSSLAGKAGGELTDKARAMLDSMPEAGEAE
;
A
#
# COMPACT_ATOMS: atom_id res chain seq x y z
N MET A 1 3.53 -44.31 -8.66
CA MET A 1 4.09 -43.88 -7.36
C MET A 1 4.81 -42.56 -7.63
N VAL A 2 4.09 -41.45 -7.78
CA VAL A 2 3.49 -40.61 -6.72
C VAL A 2 4.51 -40.30 -5.63
N ASP A 3 5.08 -39.09 -5.65
CA ASP A 3 4.76 -38.11 -4.61
C ASP A 3 4.98 -36.67 -5.09
N HIS A 4 3.92 -35.88 -4.98
CA HIS A 4 3.86 -34.43 -5.19
C HIS A 4 4.16 -33.78 -3.83
N CYS A 5 5.14 -32.89 -3.74
CA CYS A 5 5.23 -31.94 -2.60
C CYS A 5 5.33 -30.50 -3.11
N LEU A 6 4.19 -30.10 -3.62
CA LEU A 6 3.51 -28.82 -3.52
C LEU A 6 3.86 -27.93 -2.28
N TRP A 7 4.06 -26.64 -2.59
CA TRP A 7 3.94 -25.41 -1.78
C TRP A 7 4.93 -25.09 -0.66
N TYR A 8 5.73 -24.04 -0.87
CA TYR A 8 5.67 -22.86 0.01
C TYR A 8 6.14 -21.64 -0.80
N VAL A 9 5.23 -21.06 -1.58
CA VAL A 9 5.39 -19.65 -1.97
C VAL A 9 5.14 -18.88 -0.69
N PHE A 10 6.20 -18.33 -0.09
CA PHE A 10 6.05 -17.25 0.87
C PHE A 10 5.25 -16.16 0.15
N ALA A 11 3.95 -16.07 0.45
CA ALA A 11 3.21 -14.85 0.21
C ALA A 11 3.99 -13.78 0.97
N MET A 12 4.63 -12.88 0.23
CA MET A 12 5.16 -11.62 0.75
C MET A 12 4.09 -11.08 1.67
N ALA A 13 4.36 -11.03 2.98
CA ALA A 13 3.43 -10.46 3.92
C ALA A 13 3.15 -9.04 3.44
N ASP A 14 1.88 -8.71 3.23
CA ASP A 14 1.47 -7.32 3.02
C ASP A 14 2.10 -6.49 4.14
N GLU A 15 3.08 -5.65 3.81
CA GLU A 15 3.67 -4.67 4.73
C GLU A 15 2.68 -3.53 5.01
N ASN A 16 1.55 -3.52 4.30
CA ASN A 16 0.48 -2.55 4.46
C ASN A 16 -0.34 -2.90 5.71
N GLY A 17 0.01 -2.25 6.81
CA GLY A 17 -0.70 -2.35 8.08
C GLY A 17 -0.21 -1.34 9.10
N PHE A 18 -0.73 -1.41 10.31
CA PHE A 18 -0.49 -0.44 11.36
C PHE A 18 0.32 -1.06 12.48
N GLU A 19 1.29 -0.33 13.00
CA GLU A 19 2.17 -0.79 14.07
C GLU A 19 2.02 0.09 15.32
N ILE A 20 1.90 -0.56 16.48
CA ILE A 20 1.97 0.07 17.79
C ILE A 20 3.23 -0.43 18.48
N THR A 21 4.07 0.51 18.93
CA THR A 21 5.28 0.19 19.68
C THR A 21 5.06 0.42 21.17
N GLN A 22 5.43 -0.56 21.99
CA GLN A 22 5.54 -0.45 23.43
C GLN A 22 6.98 -0.63 23.86
N HIS A 23 7.42 0.17 24.82
CA HIS A 23 8.75 0.06 25.40
C HIS A 23 8.69 -0.65 26.76
N GLN A 24 9.44 -1.75 26.91
CA GLN A 24 9.46 -2.56 28.12
C GLN A 24 10.90 -2.86 28.56
N GLY A 25 11.49 -1.90 29.27
CA GLY A 25 12.85 -2.02 29.82
C GLY A 25 13.91 -2.04 28.71
N ALA A 26 14.52 -3.20 28.46
CA ALA A 26 15.55 -3.36 27.43
C ALA A 26 14.99 -3.72 26.04
N TRP A 27 13.66 -3.78 25.89
CA TRP A 27 13.00 -4.33 24.71
C TRP A 27 11.97 -3.35 24.14
N ASP A 28 11.99 -3.21 22.82
CA ASP A 28 10.93 -2.57 22.05
C ASP A 28 10.04 -3.65 21.44
N ILE A 29 8.72 -3.48 21.62
CA ILE A 29 7.71 -4.46 21.24
C ILE A 29 6.81 -3.81 20.21
N ARG A 30 6.89 -4.31 18.99
CA ARG A 30 6.16 -3.81 17.83
C ARG A 30 5.01 -4.75 17.51
N MET A 31 3.78 -4.26 17.64
CA MET A 31 2.55 -5.00 17.42
C MET A 31 1.89 -4.50 16.15
N TRP A 32 1.65 -5.41 15.20
CA TRP A 32 1.14 -5.08 13.88
C TRP A 32 -0.25 -5.67 13.61
N TRP A 33 -1.09 -4.85 12.99
CA TRP A 33 -2.40 -5.21 12.45
C TRP A 33 -2.42 -5.01 10.93
N PRO A 34 -3.12 -5.87 10.17
CA PRO A 34 -3.28 -5.67 8.74
C PRO A 34 -4.10 -4.41 8.44
N SER A 35 -3.90 -3.84 7.24
CA SER A 35 -4.80 -2.83 6.71
C SER A 35 -6.21 -3.41 6.49
N GLY A 36 -7.25 -2.67 6.91
CA GLY A 36 -8.66 -3.08 6.79
C GLY A 36 -9.36 -3.08 8.16
N PRO A 37 -10.59 -3.64 8.24
CA PRO A 37 -11.33 -3.70 9.50
C PRO A 37 -10.55 -4.45 10.57
N VAL A 38 -10.14 -3.72 11.60
CA VAL A 38 -9.38 -4.31 12.72
C VAL A 38 -10.35 -5.09 13.61
N THR A 39 -10.27 -6.42 13.52
CA THR A 39 -11.01 -7.31 14.40
C THR A 39 -10.04 -8.08 15.29
N GLY A 40 -10.10 -7.83 16.60
CA GLY A 40 -9.29 -8.54 17.59
C GLY A 40 -7.87 -8.00 17.78
N GLY A 41 -6.98 -8.90 18.24
CA GLY A 41 -5.60 -8.59 18.62
C GLY A 41 -4.63 -8.46 17.44
N PRO A 42 -3.35 -8.12 17.71
CA PRO A 42 -2.34 -7.98 16.68
C PRO A 42 -2.07 -9.32 15.98
N GLN A 43 -1.83 -9.28 14.67
CA GLN A 43 -1.49 -10.48 13.89
C GLN A 43 0.01 -10.80 13.93
N ARG A 44 0.85 -9.80 14.25
CA ARG A 44 2.29 -9.98 14.41
C ARG A 44 2.78 -9.20 15.61
N ILE A 45 3.69 -9.81 16.36
CA ILE A 45 4.41 -9.16 17.45
C ILE A 45 5.90 -9.39 17.19
N THR A 46 6.65 -8.30 17.05
CA THR A 46 8.10 -8.31 16.88
C THR A 46 8.72 -7.73 18.15
N ILE A 47 9.69 -8.42 18.73
CA ILE A 47 10.38 -7.97 19.95
C ILE A 47 11.86 -7.81 19.61
N GLU A 48 12.37 -6.60 19.78
CA GLU A 48 13.75 -6.24 19.47
C GLU A 48 14.40 -5.57 20.67
N GLN A 49 15.73 -5.61 20.74
CA GLN A 49 16.46 -4.85 21.74
C GLN A 49 16.24 -3.35 21.49
N ALA A 50 15.95 -2.59 22.54
CA ALA A 50 15.88 -1.15 22.43
C ALA A 50 17.26 -0.58 22.07
N GLU A 51 17.30 0.52 21.32
CA GLU A 51 18.54 1.11 20.77
C GLU A 51 19.60 1.37 21.86
N ASN A 52 19.17 1.71 23.07
CA ASN A 52 20.03 2.01 24.22
C ASN A 52 19.94 0.96 25.35
N ALA A 53 19.58 -0.28 25.01
CA ALA A 53 19.42 -1.34 25.99
C ALA A 53 20.76 -1.72 26.67
N PRO A 54 20.84 -1.74 28.02
CA PRO A 54 22.06 -2.15 28.71
C PRO A 54 22.43 -3.61 28.38
N ALA A 55 23.69 -3.87 28.02
CA ALA A 55 24.17 -5.21 27.63
C ALA A 55 23.83 -6.31 28.65
N ARG A 56 23.85 -5.98 29.95
CA ARG A 56 23.47 -6.89 31.04
C ARG A 56 22.00 -7.32 31.00
N ASP A 57 21.13 -6.46 30.49
CA ASP A 57 19.67 -6.64 30.52
C ASP A 57 19.20 -7.42 29.27
N VAL A 58 19.94 -7.33 28.15
CA VAL A 58 19.71 -8.14 26.93
C VAL A 58 20.41 -9.51 26.96
N ALA A 59 21.49 -9.68 27.75
CA ALA A 59 22.27 -10.92 27.80
C ALA A 59 21.46 -12.16 28.24
N ARG A 60 20.34 -11.95 28.94
CA ARG A 60 19.42 -13.02 29.38
C ARG A 60 18.37 -13.39 28.33
N GLY A 61 18.35 -12.70 27.20
CA GLY A 61 17.36 -12.89 26.15
C GLY A 61 15.95 -12.49 26.56
N ILE A 62 14.98 -12.75 25.67
CA ILE A 62 13.56 -12.48 25.91
C ILE A 62 13.04 -13.48 26.95
N SER A 63 12.78 -13.00 28.16
CA SER A 63 12.27 -13.83 29.25
C SER A 63 10.74 -13.88 29.28
N THR A 64 10.19 -14.87 29.99
CA THR A 64 8.74 -14.96 30.24
C THR A 64 8.19 -13.75 30.99
N THR A 65 9.02 -13.04 31.77
CA THR A 65 8.65 -11.78 32.41
C THR A 65 8.40 -10.67 31.40
N VAL A 66 9.20 -10.59 30.33
CA VAL A 66 9.00 -9.62 29.24
C VAL A 66 7.68 -9.91 28.52
N LEU A 67 7.42 -11.18 28.20
CA LEU A 67 6.18 -11.60 27.54
C LEU A 67 4.93 -11.34 28.39
N ARG A 68 5.02 -11.47 29.72
CA ARG A 68 3.91 -11.19 30.64
C ARG A 68 3.63 -9.71 30.87
N ARG A 69 4.62 -8.84 30.63
CA ARG A 69 4.48 -7.38 30.75
C ARG A 69 3.94 -6.73 29.47
N LEU A 70 3.75 -7.52 28.42
CA LEU A 70 3.18 -7.10 27.16
C LEU A 70 1.70 -6.77 27.39
N ASP A 71 1.37 -5.48 27.43
CA ASP A 71 0.00 -5.04 27.66
C ASP A 71 -0.77 -5.03 26.33
N LEU A 72 -1.21 -6.23 25.95
CA LEU A 72 -2.04 -6.42 24.75
C LEU A 72 -3.37 -5.68 24.85
N ALA A 73 -3.91 -5.49 26.06
CA ALA A 73 -5.19 -4.82 26.25
C ALA A 73 -5.07 -3.31 26.03
N GLU A 74 -3.98 -2.69 26.49
CA GLU A 74 -3.62 -1.32 26.16
C GLU A 74 -3.33 -1.17 24.67
N ALA A 75 -2.57 -2.10 24.06
CA ALA A 75 -2.29 -2.06 22.63
C ALA A 75 -3.56 -2.11 21.78
N VAL A 76 -4.50 -3.00 22.11
CA VAL A 76 -5.81 -3.09 21.44
C VAL A 76 -6.62 -1.82 21.64
N ARG A 77 -6.64 -1.23 22.84
CA ARG A 77 -7.34 0.04 23.10
C ARG A 77 -6.74 1.20 22.30
N ALA A 78 -5.43 1.35 22.32
CA ALA A 78 -4.73 2.36 21.53
C ALA A 78 -4.97 2.17 20.02
N MET A 79 -5.10 0.91 19.56
CA MET A 79 -5.48 0.63 18.17
C MET A 79 -6.94 1.01 17.89
N GLN A 80 -7.87 0.69 18.78
CA GLN A 80 -9.28 1.04 18.64
C GLN A 80 -9.53 2.55 18.64
N GLU A 81 -8.73 3.32 19.40
CA GLU A 81 -8.79 4.78 19.38
C GLU A 81 -8.27 5.37 18.06
N ARG A 82 -7.26 4.74 17.45
CA ARG A 82 -6.70 5.15 16.17
C ARG A 82 -7.48 4.62 14.97
N ALA A 83 -8.20 3.51 15.11
CA ALA A 83 -8.89 2.85 14.01
C ALA A 83 -9.87 3.78 13.26
N PRO A 84 -10.72 4.61 13.91
CA PRO A 84 -11.62 5.53 13.22
C PRO A 84 -10.89 6.54 12.33
N SER A 85 -9.79 7.12 12.81
CA SER A 85 -9.03 8.11 12.02
C SER A 85 -8.27 7.46 10.87
N LEU A 86 -7.82 6.22 11.06
CA LEU A 86 -7.18 5.41 10.02
C LEU A 86 -8.19 4.96 8.95
N GLU A 87 -9.38 4.52 9.35
CA GLU A 87 -10.48 4.20 8.44
C GLU A 87 -10.93 5.42 7.65
N GLU A 88 -11.03 6.59 8.30
CA GLU A 88 -11.36 7.84 7.63
C GLU A 88 -10.26 8.26 6.66
N GLY A 89 -8.99 8.14 7.05
CA GLY A 89 -7.84 8.38 6.17
C GLY A 89 -7.81 7.45 4.96
N ALA A 90 -8.00 6.15 5.18
CA ALA A 90 -8.08 5.15 4.11
C ALA A 90 -9.26 5.42 3.16
N ARG A 91 -10.43 5.82 3.71
CA ARG A 91 -11.59 6.22 2.91
C ARG A 91 -11.29 7.45 2.05
N LYS A 92 -10.65 8.48 2.61
CA LYS A 92 -10.24 9.70 1.87
C LYS A 92 -9.25 9.38 0.75
N ILE A 93 -8.25 8.54 1.02
CA ILE A 93 -7.29 8.07 0.00
C ILE A 93 -8.03 7.31 -1.11
N GLY A 94 -8.91 6.38 -0.74
CA GLY A 94 -9.73 5.63 -1.70
C GLY A 94 -10.57 6.55 -2.59
N GLN A 95 -11.22 7.57 -2.00
CA GLN A 95 -12.00 8.57 -2.73
C GLN A 95 -11.14 9.38 -3.71
N ALA A 96 -9.98 9.88 -3.26
CA ALA A 96 -9.07 10.64 -4.12
C ALA A 96 -8.56 9.82 -5.31
N ILE A 97 -8.30 8.53 -5.10
CA ILE A 97 -7.87 7.61 -6.17
C ILE A 97 -9.02 7.35 -7.16
N GLU A 98 -10.24 7.18 -6.66
CA GLU A 98 -11.44 7.04 -7.48
C GLU A 98 -11.69 8.30 -8.32
N GLU A 99 -11.59 9.48 -7.73
CA GLU A 99 -11.72 10.78 -8.42
C GLU A 99 -10.65 10.95 -9.50
N THR A 100 -9.39 10.68 -9.18
CA THR A 100 -8.28 10.73 -10.15
C THR A 100 -8.52 9.74 -11.30
N GLY A 101 -9.01 8.53 -10.99
CA GLY A 101 -9.34 7.52 -12.00
C GLY A 101 -10.53 7.92 -12.89
N LYS A 102 -11.55 8.60 -12.34
CA LYS A 102 -12.63 9.22 -13.14
C LYS A 102 -12.07 10.29 -14.06
N GLY A 103 -11.13 11.11 -13.58
CA GLY A 103 -10.38 12.07 -14.41
C GLY A 103 -9.65 11.40 -15.58
N ALA A 104 -9.06 10.22 -15.38
CA ALA A 104 -8.49 9.43 -16.48
C ALA A 104 -9.56 9.02 -17.50
N GLY A 105 -10.75 8.60 -17.06
CA GLY A 105 -11.88 8.30 -17.94
C GLY A 105 -12.33 9.50 -18.76
N GLN A 106 -12.40 10.68 -18.15
CA GLN A 106 -12.75 11.94 -18.84
C GLN A 106 -11.70 12.35 -19.88
N LEU A 107 -10.42 12.25 -19.54
CA LEU A 107 -9.32 12.49 -20.48
C LEU A 107 -9.38 11.51 -21.65
N LEU A 108 -9.67 10.23 -21.40
CA LEU A 108 -9.85 9.23 -22.45
C LEU A 108 -11.03 9.58 -23.38
N ALA A 109 -12.15 10.02 -22.82
CA ALA A 109 -13.34 10.37 -23.59
C ALA A 109 -13.13 11.62 -24.46
N SER A 110 -12.43 12.62 -23.93
CA SER A 110 -12.23 13.92 -24.60
C SER A 110 -11.05 13.94 -25.57
N GLN A 111 -9.96 13.23 -25.27
CA GLN A 111 -8.69 13.31 -26.00
C GLN A 111 -8.22 11.96 -26.55
N GLY A 112 -8.92 10.86 -26.27
CA GLY A 112 -8.48 9.52 -26.62
C GLY A 112 -7.26 9.08 -25.82
N VAL A 113 -6.44 8.21 -26.40
CA VAL A 113 -5.22 7.69 -25.75
C VAL A 113 -4.09 8.72 -25.85
N SER A 114 -4.23 9.82 -25.11
CA SER A 114 -3.31 10.97 -25.08
C SER A 114 -2.23 10.84 -24.00
N ALA A 115 -1.21 11.70 -24.06
CA ALA A 115 -0.17 11.75 -23.03
C ALA A 115 -0.71 12.09 -21.63
N PRO A 116 -1.55 13.14 -21.45
CA PRO A 116 -2.21 13.41 -20.18
C PRO A 116 -2.98 12.21 -19.64
N TYR A 117 -3.77 11.54 -20.49
CA TYR A 117 -4.49 10.34 -20.12
C TYR A 117 -3.55 9.23 -19.61
N LEU A 118 -2.48 8.92 -20.36
CA LEU A 118 -1.55 7.86 -20.00
C LEU A 118 -0.80 8.14 -18.70
N VAL A 119 -0.49 9.40 -18.41
CA VAL A 119 0.12 9.83 -17.15
C VAL A 119 -0.86 9.61 -16.00
N VAL A 120 -2.08 10.14 -16.07
CA VAL A 120 -3.08 9.97 -15.00
C VAL A 120 -3.42 8.49 -14.78
N LEU A 121 -3.59 7.71 -15.86
CA LEU A 121 -3.80 6.26 -15.77
C LEU A 121 -2.65 5.55 -15.04
N SER A 122 -1.40 5.93 -15.34
CA SER A 122 -0.21 5.36 -14.71
C SER A 122 -0.13 5.74 -13.23
N THR A 123 -0.51 6.97 -12.86
CA THR A 123 -0.55 7.44 -11.47
C THR A 123 -1.49 6.58 -10.63
N VAL A 124 -2.72 6.41 -11.08
CA VAL A 124 -3.74 5.61 -10.38
C VAL A 124 -3.31 4.15 -10.29
N TYR A 125 -2.75 3.59 -11.37
CA TYR A 125 -2.22 2.23 -11.38
C TYR A 125 -1.10 2.02 -10.34
N VAL A 126 -0.13 2.93 -10.26
CA VAL A 126 0.98 2.85 -9.30
C VAL A 126 0.48 3.03 -7.87
N GLN A 127 -0.42 3.97 -7.61
CA GLN A 127 -1.01 4.17 -6.28
C GLN A 127 -1.71 2.90 -5.79
N MET A 128 -2.55 2.28 -6.62
CA MET A 128 -3.21 1.03 -6.25
C MET A 128 -2.24 -0.14 -6.06
N ALA A 129 -1.23 -0.24 -6.92
CA ALA A 129 -0.22 -1.30 -6.80
C ALA A 129 0.59 -1.16 -5.50
N ASN A 130 0.98 0.07 -5.13
CA ASN A 130 1.68 0.36 -3.88
C ASN A 130 0.82 0.07 -2.63
N MET A 131 -0.50 0.27 -2.72
CA MET A 131 -1.44 -0.10 -1.67
C MET A 131 -1.73 -1.62 -1.61
N GLY A 132 -1.09 -2.44 -2.44
CA GLY A 132 -1.26 -3.90 -2.42
C GLY A 132 -2.57 -4.37 -3.05
N ALA A 133 -3.21 -3.56 -3.91
CA ALA A 133 -4.44 -3.97 -4.58
C ALA A 133 -4.20 -5.26 -5.39
N THR A 134 -5.04 -6.27 -5.20
CA THR A 134 -4.86 -7.59 -5.84
C THR A 134 -5.10 -7.55 -7.36
N ARG A 135 -5.98 -6.67 -7.85
CA ARG A 135 -6.40 -6.61 -9.28
C ARG A 135 -6.57 -5.17 -9.81
N PRO A 136 -5.52 -4.33 -9.75
CA PRO A 136 -5.61 -2.90 -10.10
C PRO A 136 -6.04 -2.67 -11.56
N VAL A 137 -5.66 -3.55 -12.48
CA VAL A 137 -6.05 -3.45 -13.89
C VAL A 137 -7.56 -3.61 -14.09
N ASP A 138 -8.18 -4.56 -13.39
CA ASP A 138 -9.60 -4.82 -13.58
C ASP A 138 -10.47 -3.73 -12.95
N TRP A 139 -10.03 -3.19 -11.82
CA TRP A 139 -10.66 -2.03 -11.21
C TRP A 139 -10.59 -0.80 -12.13
N LEU A 140 -9.42 -0.50 -12.69
CA LEU A 140 -9.26 0.59 -13.66
C LEU A 140 -10.16 0.39 -14.88
N ALA A 141 -10.23 -0.84 -15.39
CA ALA A 141 -11.04 -1.19 -16.54
C ALA A 141 -12.53 -0.91 -16.30
N GLN A 142 -13.04 -1.25 -15.12
CA GLN A 142 -14.40 -0.90 -14.73
C GLN A 142 -14.60 0.61 -14.65
N LEU A 143 -13.66 1.32 -14.00
CA LEU A 143 -13.78 2.75 -13.77
C LEU A 143 -13.78 3.59 -15.05
N ILE A 144 -12.97 3.23 -16.04
CA ILE A 144 -12.89 3.95 -17.33
C ILE A 144 -13.75 3.33 -18.43
N GLU A 145 -14.60 2.35 -18.08
CA GLU A 145 -15.49 1.63 -19.01
C GLU A 145 -14.75 1.03 -20.21
N ARG A 146 -13.65 0.32 -19.94
CA ARG A 146 -12.85 -0.39 -20.94
C ARG A 146 -12.64 -1.85 -20.54
N ARG A 147 -12.20 -2.66 -21.50
CA ARG A 147 -11.82 -4.04 -21.22
C ARG A 147 -10.46 -4.06 -20.51
N PRO A 148 -10.21 -4.99 -19.58
CA PRO A 148 -8.91 -5.13 -18.93
C PRO A 148 -7.74 -5.25 -19.91
N GLU A 149 -7.94 -5.91 -21.05
CA GLU A 149 -6.93 -6.06 -22.12
C GLU A 149 -6.52 -4.69 -22.67
N THR A 150 -7.51 -3.83 -22.93
CA THR A 150 -7.28 -2.46 -23.40
C THR A 150 -6.49 -1.64 -22.38
N VAL A 151 -6.81 -1.76 -21.09
CA VAL A 151 -6.05 -1.08 -20.02
C VAL A 151 -4.60 -1.58 -19.98
N ARG A 152 -4.36 -2.88 -20.11
CA ARG A 152 -2.99 -3.44 -20.18
C ARG A 152 -2.22 -2.88 -21.38
N ASP A 153 -2.86 -2.74 -22.53
CA ASP A 153 -2.24 -2.17 -23.71
C ASP A 153 -1.94 -0.68 -23.56
N HIS A 154 -2.82 0.09 -22.91
CA HIS A 154 -2.55 1.48 -22.56
C HIS A 154 -1.37 1.61 -21.58
N LEU A 155 -1.30 0.75 -20.55
CA LEU A 155 -0.15 0.73 -19.63
C LEU A 155 1.15 0.29 -20.32
N LYS A 156 1.09 -0.62 -21.29
CA LYS A 156 2.26 -0.94 -22.15
C LYS A 156 2.69 0.27 -22.98
N LYS A 157 1.74 1.03 -23.53
CA LYS A 157 2.02 2.27 -24.24
C LYS A 157 2.63 3.32 -23.31
N ALA A 158 2.10 3.50 -22.11
CA ALA A 158 2.68 4.40 -21.10
C ALA A 158 4.13 4.03 -20.76
N ARG A 159 4.47 2.73 -20.69
CA ARG A 159 5.86 2.28 -20.53
C ARG A 159 6.74 2.62 -21.74
N ARG A 160 6.26 2.32 -22.94
CA ARG A 160 6.98 2.63 -24.19
C ARG A 160 7.24 4.12 -24.35
N ASP A 161 6.26 4.95 -23.97
CA ASP A 161 6.32 6.40 -24.10
C ASP A 161 7.08 7.06 -22.92
N GLY A 162 7.57 6.24 -21.96
CA GLY A 162 8.42 6.68 -20.86
C GLY A 162 7.70 7.39 -19.73
N TYR A 163 6.40 7.13 -19.52
CA TYR A 163 5.62 7.63 -18.38
C TYR A 163 5.58 6.67 -17.19
N LEU A 164 5.75 5.37 -17.47
CA LEU A 164 5.74 4.31 -16.46
C LEU A 164 7.00 3.46 -16.61
N SER A 165 7.69 3.14 -15.51
CA SER A 165 8.86 2.28 -15.56
C SER A 165 8.49 0.80 -15.63
N SER A 166 9.44 0.00 -16.10
CA SER A 166 9.41 -1.47 -16.05
C SER A 166 10.47 -1.97 -15.06
N LEU A 167 10.38 -1.57 -13.79
CA LEU A 167 11.31 -2.08 -12.78
C LEU A 167 10.99 -3.54 -12.45
N ALA A 168 12.00 -4.41 -12.60
CA ALA A 168 11.93 -5.79 -12.15
C ALA A 168 11.89 -5.82 -10.61
N GLY A 169 10.87 -6.47 -10.04
CA GLY A 169 10.78 -6.71 -8.59
C GLY A 169 9.73 -5.88 -7.83
N LYS A 170 9.10 -4.86 -8.43
CA LYS A 170 7.95 -4.16 -7.85
C LYS A 170 6.69 -4.40 -8.69
N ALA A 171 5.62 -4.87 -8.05
CA ALA A 171 4.31 -4.89 -8.68
C ALA A 171 3.89 -3.44 -8.98
N GLY A 172 3.68 -3.09 -10.26
CA GLY A 172 3.21 -1.76 -10.67
C GLY A 172 4.22 -0.86 -11.37
N GLY A 173 5.54 -1.01 -11.12
CA GLY A 173 6.53 -0.04 -11.61
C GLY A 173 6.41 1.33 -10.93
N GLU A 174 7.11 2.34 -11.45
CA GLU A 174 7.14 3.69 -10.89
C GLU A 174 6.88 4.75 -11.96
N LEU A 175 6.27 5.88 -11.58
CA LEU A 175 6.19 7.05 -12.45
C LEU A 175 7.60 7.59 -12.71
N THR A 176 7.90 7.88 -13.97
CA THR A 176 9.16 8.49 -14.37
C THR A 176 9.16 9.99 -14.06
N ASP A 177 10.34 10.61 -14.06
CA ASP A 177 10.47 12.08 -13.91
C ASP A 177 9.68 12.82 -15.00
N LYS A 178 9.63 12.26 -16.22
CA LYS A 178 8.82 12.76 -17.33
C LYS A 178 7.33 12.80 -16.99
N ALA A 179 6.81 11.76 -16.34
CA ALA A 179 5.41 11.73 -15.92
C ALA A 179 5.14 12.72 -14.79
N ARG A 180 6.05 12.83 -13.81
CA ARG A 180 5.92 13.79 -12.69
C ARG A 180 5.92 15.24 -13.17
N ALA A 181 6.87 15.61 -14.03
CA ALA A 181 6.92 16.94 -14.62
C ALA A 181 5.64 17.27 -15.42
N MET A 182 5.02 16.27 -16.05
CA MET A 182 3.74 16.47 -16.73
C MET A 182 2.60 16.70 -15.75
N LEU A 183 2.51 15.93 -14.66
CA LEU A 183 1.52 16.14 -13.60
C LEU A 183 1.63 17.55 -13.01
N ASP A 184 2.85 18.00 -12.70
CA ASP A 184 3.08 19.34 -12.14
C ASP A 184 2.69 20.47 -13.09
N SER A 185 2.65 20.19 -14.41
CA SER A 185 2.24 21.14 -15.45
C SER A 185 0.75 21.07 -15.79
N MET A 186 0.04 20.07 -15.29
CA MET A 186 -1.40 19.96 -15.50
C MET A 186 -2.10 20.93 -14.55
N PRO A 187 -3.09 21.70 -15.02
CA PRO A 187 -3.94 22.47 -14.11
C PRO A 187 -4.62 21.48 -13.15
N GLU A 188 -4.55 21.78 -11.85
CA GLU A 188 -5.35 21.09 -10.83
C GLU A 188 -6.79 20.99 -11.35
N ALA A 189 -7.30 19.77 -11.48
CA ALA A 189 -8.66 19.53 -11.93
C ALA A 189 -9.63 19.95 -10.80
N GLY A 190 -9.78 21.26 -10.59
CA GLY A 190 -10.51 21.82 -9.46
C GLY A 190 -10.94 23.29 -9.59
N GLU A 191 -10.59 24.00 -10.66
CA GLU A 191 -11.09 25.36 -10.91
C GLU A 191 -11.57 25.48 -12.36
N ALA A 192 -12.80 25.02 -12.61
CA ALA A 192 -13.60 25.50 -13.72
C ALA A 192 -14.78 26.27 -13.11
N GLU A 193 -14.74 27.57 -13.33
CA GLU A 193 -15.73 28.61 -12.94
C GLU A 193 -17.17 28.27 -13.34
#